data_AF-A0A062U6H5-F1
#
_entry.id   AF-A0A062U6H5-F1
#
_cell.length_a   1.000
_cell.length_b   1.000
_cell.length_c   1.000
_cell.angle_alpha   90.00
_cell.angle_beta   90.00
_cell.angle_gamma   90.00
#
_symmetry.space_group_name_H-M   'P 1'
#
loop_
_entity.id
_entity.type
_entity.pdbx_description
1 polymer ?
#
loop_
_entity_poly.entity_id
_entity_poly.type
_entity_poly.pdbx_seq_one_letter_code
_entity_poly.pdbx_strand_id
1 'polypeptide(L)'
;MVRFAWNQAGYLVEGLHRSFALGLTGCRPFLLRPVRARLAAELARFEPLVRRLLFLMALELGALPPRVQTNATSKPGSAPHSARASSRFLRKPRFRIAEPPKRAGHTLPPRRAASTGPGFRYLDLPLPPPAPFAYPPQPTDLLPAKPLIQRLRALNDVFENPLVYITAMRRRLGRPQTPPPVRADMPAAFRSGARSKLERENLSGLQAEIAAVLAHLNSS
;
A
#
# COMPACT_ATOMS: atom_id res chain seq x y z
N MET A 1 12.49 -13.38 17.62
CA MET A 1 12.58 -11.95 17.20
C MET A 1 11.33 -11.47 16.44
N VAL A 2 10.84 -12.23 15.45
CA VAL A 2 9.71 -11.84 14.57
C VAL A 2 8.41 -11.50 15.35
N ARG A 3 8.02 -12.31 16.35
CA ARG A 3 6.82 -12.07 17.18
C ARG A 3 6.90 -10.78 17.99
N PHE A 4 8.08 -10.42 18.51
CA PHE A 4 8.28 -9.16 19.23
C PHE A 4 8.12 -7.96 18.30
N ALA A 5 8.78 -8.00 17.13
CA ALA A 5 8.66 -6.97 16.11
C ALA A 5 7.21 -6.82 15.58
N TRP A 6 6.46 -7.94 15.50
CA TRP A 6 5.05 -7.93 15.15
C TRP A 6 4.19 -7.17 16.16
N ASN A 7 4.33 -7.48 17.45
CA ASN A 7 3.57 -6.82 18.51
C ASN A 7 3.90 -5.33 18.59
N GLN A 8 5.18 -4.98 18.48
CA GLN A 8 5.61 -3.58 18.44
C GLN A 8 5.03 -2.83 17.24
N ALA A 9 5.02 -3.45 16.05
CA ALA A 9 4.42 -2.85 14.86
C ALA A 9 2.91 -2.66 15.01
N GLY A 10 2.21 -3.63 15.61
CA GLY A 10 0.77 -3.54 15.89
C GLY A 10 0.45 -2.35 16.80
N TYR A 11 1.18 -2.20 17.91
CA TYR A 11 1.02 -1.09 18.84
C TYR A 11 1.22 0.27 18.16
N LEU A 12 2.28 0.40 17.35
CA LEU A 12 2.56 1.66 16.63
C LEU A 12 1.49 2.00 15.61
N VAL A 13 1.00 1.00 14.85
CA VAL A 13 -0.03 1.19 13.82
C VAL A 13 -1.38 1.57 14.44
N GLU A 14 -1.74 0.98 15.58
CA GLU A 14 -2.94 1.38 16.32
C GLU A 14 -2.84 2.85 16.80
N GLY A 15 -1.65 3.25 17.27
CA GLY A 15 -1.34 4.64 17.62
C GLY A 15 -1.49 5.61 16.44
N LEU A 16 -1.20 5.19 15.20
CA LEU A 16 -1.38 6.02 14.02
C LEU A 16 -2.86 6.42 13.82
N HIS A 17 -3.79 5.49 14.01
CA HIS A 17 -5.23 5.78 13.87
C HIS A 17 -5.69 6.90 14.81
N ARG A 18 -5.19 6.87 16.05
CA ARG A 18 -5.48 7.89 17.08
C ARG A 18 -4.83 9.23 16.74
N SER A 19 -3.54 9.22 16.36
CA SER A 19 -2.78 10.44 16.07
C SER A 19 -3.29 11.24 14.86
N PHE A 20 -3.86 10.58 13.85
CA PHE A 20 -4.44 11.26 12.69
C PHE A 20 -5.87 11.76 12.94
N ALA A 21 -6.41 11.57 14.15
CA ALA A 21 -7.76 11.95 14.54
C ALA A 21 -8.79 11.59 13.48
N LEU A 22 -8.67 10.38 12.91
CA LEU A 22 -9.52 9.92 11.80
C LEU A 22 -10.99 9.69 12.23
N GLY A 23 -11.31 9.98 13.50
CA GLY A 23 -12.61 9.78 14.12
C GLY A 23 -12.93 8.30 14.32
N LEU A 24 -13.97 8.01 15.11
CA LEU A 24 -14.50 6.65 15.30
C LEU A 24 -14.89 5.98 13.98
N THR A 25 -15.27 6.77 12.97
CA THR A 25 -15.67 6.27 11.65
C THR A 25 -14.50 6.06 10.69
N GLY A 26 -13.30 6.56 11.02
CA GLY A 26 -12.09 6.37 10.22
C GLY A 26 -12.18 6.94 8.80
N CYS A 27 -13.09 7.88 8.53
CA CYS A 27 -13.47 8.30 7.17
C CYS A 27 -13.36 9.82 6.99
N ARG A 28 -12.16 10.39 7.18
CA ARG A 28 -11.88 11.76 6.72
C ARG A 28 -11.49 11.76 5.24
N PRO A 29 -12.38 12.08 4.28
CA PRO A 29 -12.05 11.98 2.86
C PRO A 29 -10.88 12.90 2.45
N PHE A 30 -10.68 14.00 3.18
CA PHE A 30 -9.64 14.99 2.98
C PHE A 30 -8.79 15.17 4.23
N LEU A 31 -7.49 15.37 4.03
CA LEU A 31 -6.53 15.69 5.08
C LEU A 31 -5.70 16.89 4.63
N LEU A 32 -5.23 17.68 5.60
CA LEU A 32 -4.24 18.73 5.35
C LEU A 32 -2.98 18.13 4.70
N ARG A 33 -2.36 18.88 3.80
CA ARG A 33 -1.14 18.48 3.09
C ARG A 33 -0.05 17.88 3.99
N PRO A 34 0.38 18.49 5.11
CA PRO A 34 1.42 17.91 5.98
C PRO A 34 0.95 16.62 6.65
N VAL A 35 -0.31 16.55 7.07
CA VAL A 35 -0.90 15.37 7.71
C VAL A 35 -0.97 14.20 6.73
N ARG A 36 -1.39 14.47 5.50
CA ARG A 36 -1.43 13.48 4.41
C ARG A 36 -0.03 12.97 4.05
N ALA A 37 0.96 13.87 3.98
CA ALA A 37 2.34 13.51 3.69
C ALA A 37 2.93 12.62 4.80
N ARG A 38 2.69 12.97 6.06
CA ARG A 38 3.07 12.15 7.22
C ARG A 38 2.42 10.76 7.18
N LEU A 39 1.10 10.68 6.95
CA LEU A 39 0.39 9.41 6.81
C LEU A 39 0.97 8.56 5.66
N ALA A 40 1.27 9.18 4.52
CA ALA A 40 1.88 8.47 3.41
C ALA A 40 3.28 7.93 3.73
N ALA A 41 4.10 8.69 4.47
CA ALA A 41 5.42 8.27 4.92
C ALA A 41 5.34 7.09 5.91
N GLU A 42 4.43 7.15 6.88
CA GLU A 42 4.22 6.06 7.84
C GLU A 42 3.71 4.80 7.15
N LEU A 43 2.74 4.91 6.23
CA LEU A 43 2.30 3.76 5.43
C LEU A 43 3.42 3.20 4.56
N ALA A 44 4.25 4.04 3.96
CA ALA A 44 5.42 3.60 3.20
C ALA A 44 6.45 2.87 4.08
N ARG A 45 6.48 3.14 5.40
CA ARG A 45 7.29 2.42 6.39
C ARG A 45 6.66 1.11 6.82
N PHE A 46 5.44 1.13 7.32
CA PHE A 46 4.84 -0.04 7.98
C PHE A 46 4.43 -1.12 6.98
N GLU A 47 3.96 -0.75 5.79
CA GLU A 47 3.55 -1.75 4.81
C GLU A 47 4.68 -2.72 4.41
N PRO A 48 5.88 -2.27 4.00
CA PRO A 48 6.96 -3.21 3.69
C PRO A 48 7.46 -3.97 4.91
N LEU A 49 7.40 -3.39 6.11
CA LEU A 49 7.75 -4.05 7.36
C LEU A 49 6.79 -5.21 7.66
N VAL A 50 5.48 -4.96 7.60
CA VAL A 50 4.45 -5.97 7.86
C VAL A 50 4.50 -7.09 6.82
N ARG A 51 4.73 -6.77 5.53
CA ARG A 51 4.92 -7.82 4.50
C ARG A 51 6.10 -8.74 4.82
N ARG A 52 7.22 -8.16 5.25
CA ARG A 52 8.43 -8.89 5.62
C ARG A 52 8.22 -9.77 6.85
N LEU A 53 7.56 -9.25 7.88
CA LEU A 53 7.20 -10.06 9.06
C LEU A 53 6.24 -11.20 8.70
N LEU A 54 5.22 -10.93 7.87
CA LEU A 54 4.30 -11.97 7.37
C LEU A 54 5.05 -13.05 6.57
N PHE A 55 6.04 -12.65 5.78
CA PHE A 55 6.88 -13.57 5.01
C PHE A 55 7.72 -14.46 5.93
N LEU A 56 8.40 -13.88 6.93
CA LEU A 56 9.17 -14.64 7.91
C LEU A 56 8.29 -15.60 8.71
N MET A 57 7.14 -15.15 9.21
CA MET A 57 6.18 -16.02 9.91
C MET A 57 5.62 -17.13 9.00
N ALA A 58 5.42 -16.85 7.71
CA ALA A 58 4.96 -17.85 6.75
C ALA A 58 6.05 -18.90 6.46
N LEU A 59 7.32 -18.49 6.44
CA LEU A 59 8.45 -19.41 6.28
C LEU A 59 8.63 -20.31 7.49
N GLU A 60 8.54 -19.76 8.71
CA GLU A 60 8.57 -20.55 9.95
C GLU A 60 7.52 -21.66 9.97
N LEU A 61 6.35 -21.42 9.35
CA LEU A 61 5.25 -22.38 9.25
C LEU A 61 5.28 -23.26 7.98
N GLY A 62 6.22 -23.03 7.08
CA GLY A 62 6.35 -23.75 5.81
C GLY A 62 5.32 -23.39 4.74
N ALA A 63 5.64 -23.68 3.48
CA ALA A 63 4.75 -23.42 2.34
C ALA A 63 3.48 -24.29 2.39
N LEU A 64 2.37 -23.73 1.93
CA LEU A 64 1.12 -24.48 1.72
C LEU A 64 0.90 -24.68 0.22
N PRO A 65 0.30 -25.82 -0.19
CA PRO A 65 -0.06 -26.01 -1.59
C PRO A 65 -0.99 -24.88 -2.05
N PRO A 66 -0.87 -24.46 -3.31
CA PRO A 66 -1.74 -23.45 -3.86
C PRO A 66 -3.19 -23.89 -3.71
N ARG A 67 -4.06 -22.99 -3.23
CA ARG A 67 -5.49 -23.25 -3.28
C ARG A 67 -5.86 -23.44 -4.76
N VAL A 68 -6.27 -24.65 -5.12
CA VAL A 68 -6.93 -24.95 -6.38
C VAL A 68 -8.19 -24.09 -6.38
N GLN A 69 -8.15 -22.97 -7.11
CA GLN A 69 -9.39 -22.32 -7.46
C GLN A 69 -10.00 -23.28 -8.46
N THR A 70 -11.04 -23.99 -8.04
CA THR A 70 -11.99 -24.60 -8.97
C THR A 70 -12.58 -23.45 -9.77
N ASN A 71 -11.86 -23.02 -10.79
CA ASN A 71 -12.43 -22.22 -11.86
C ASN A 71 -13.48 -23.14 -12.44
N ALA A 72 -14.73 -22.99 -11.97
CA ALA A 72 -15.87 -23.53 -12.65
C ALA A 72 -15.72 -23.09 -14.10
N THR A 73 -15.57 -24.07 -14.98
CA THR A 73 -15.35 -23.93 -16.42
C THR A 73 -16.61 -23.32 -17.04
N SER A 74 -16.88 -22.04 -16.82
CA SER A 74 -17.87 -21.31 -17.58
C SER A 74 -17.23 -20.92 -18.90
N LYS A 75 -17.69 -21.59 -19.97
CA LYS A 75 -17.41 -21.29 -21.39
C LYS A 75 -17.35 -19.78 -21.67
N PRO A 76 -16.56 -19.33 -22.66
CA PRO A 76 -16.52 -17.93 -23.07
C PRO A 76 -17.80 -17.58 -23.84
N GLY A 77 -18.88 -17.33 -23.10
CA GLY A 77 -20.09 -16.71 -23.60
C GLY A 77 -20.06 -15.23 -23.24
N SER A 78 -20.05 -14.38 -24.28
CA SER A 78 -20.20 -12.92 -24.20
C SER A 78 -21.16 -12.50 -23.08
N ALA A 79 -20.63 -11.81 -22.05
CA ALA A 79 -21.44 -11.16 -21.02
C ALA A 79 -21.13 -9.66 -21.04
N PRO A 80 -22.17 -8.79 -21.03
CA PRO A 80 -22.01 -7.38 -21.29
C PRO A 80 -21.21 -6.69 -20.18
N HIS A 81 -20.39 -5.72 -20.57
CA HIS A 81 -19.63 -4.83 -19.71
C HIS A 81 -20.56 -3.94 -18.86
N SER A 82 -21.22 -4.45 -17.83
CA SER A 82 -21.87 -3.60 -16.81
C SER A 82 -22.25 -4.41 -15.57
N ALA A 83 -21.39 -4.40 -14.54
CA ALA A 83 -21.74 -4.70 -13.13
C ALA A 83 -20.51 -4.78 -12.20
N ARG A 84 -19.26 -4.83 -12.71
CA ARG A 84 -18.05 -4.90 -11.86
C ARG A 84 -17.71 -3.60 -11.09
N ALA A 85 -18.46 -2.52 -11.32
CA ALA A 85 -18.21 -1.22 -10.70
C ALA A 85 -18.92 -1.01 -9.36
N SER A 86 -20.17 -1.46 -9.20
CA SER A 86 -21.01 -1.14 -8.02
C SER A 86 -20.62 -1.90 -6.75
N SER A 87 -20.10 -3.14 -6.86
CA SER A 87 -19.64 -3.94 -5.71
C SER A 87 -18.33 -3.44 -5.05
N ARG A 88 -17.59 -2.53 -5.68
CA ARG A 88 -16.29 -2.07 -5.16
C ARG A 88 -16.41 -1.15 -3.95
N PHE A 89 -17.55 -0.49 -3.75
CA PHE A 89 -17.74 0.49 -2.67
C PHE A 89 -18.03 -0.13 -1.31
N LEU A 90 -18.50 -1.38 -1.26
CA LEU A 90 -18.85 -2.10 -0.03
C LEU A 90 -17.79 -3.11 0.41
N ARG A 91 -16.76 -3.35 -0.40
CA ARG A 91 -15.70 -4.29 -0.05
C ARG A 91 -14.75 -3.67 0.96
N LYS A 92 -14.57 -4.35 2.11
CA LYS A 92 -13.52 -4.03 3.08
C LYS A 92 -12.16 -3.97 2.36
N PRO A 93 -11.36 -2.90 2.53
CA PRO A 93 -10.06 -2.81 1.90
C PRO A 93 -9.15 -3.91 2.48
N ARG A 94 -8.44 -4.64 1.61
CA ARG A 94 -7.56 -5.77 2.02
C ARG A 94 -6.11 -5.41 1.80
N PHE A 95 -5.25 -5.89 2.70
CA PHE A 95 -3.83 -5.64 2.61
C PHE A 95 -3.20 -6.35 1.42
N ARG A 96 -2.30 -5.64 0.73
CA ARG A 96 -1.55 -6.19 -0.41
C ARG A 96 -0.35 -6.94 0.11
N ILE A 97 -0.47 -8.27 0.13
CA ILE A 97 0.54 -9.22 0.62
C ILE A 97 1.84 -9.15 -0.19
N ALA A 98 1.72 -9.05 -1.52
CA ALA A 98 2.88 -8.91 -2.40
C ALA A 98 3.30 -7.44 -2.54
N GLU A 99 4.61 -7.21 -2.64
CA GLU A 99 5.14 -5.89 -2.94
C GLU A 99 4.68 -5.42 -4.34
N PRO A 100 4.27 -4.15 -4.48
CA PRO A 100 3.94 -3.62 -5.80
C PRO A 100 5.18 -3.62 -6.72
N PRO A 101 4.99 -3.80 -8.04
CA PRO A 101 6.09 -3.63 -8.99
C PRO A 101 6.74 -2.25 -8.76
N LYS A 102 8.08 -2.16 -8.86
CA LYS A 102 8.76 -0.87 -8.94
C LYS A 102 8.07 -0.17 -10.11
N ARG A 103 7.40 0.96 -9.83
CA ARG A 103 6.81 1.74 -10.92
C ARG A 103 7.96 2.04 -11.86
N ALA A 104 7.89 1.55 -13.10
CA ALA A 104 8.75 2.05 -14.16
C ALA A 104 8.69 3.57 -14.07
N GLY A 105 9.87 4.21 -14.03
CA GLY A 105 10.01 5.64 -13.76
C GLY A 105 8.93 6.40 -14.49
N HIS A 106 8.24 7.30 -13.78
CA HIS A 106 7.11 8.08 -14.28
C HIS A 106 7.30 8.41 -15.76
N THR A 107 6.72 7.60 -16.66
CA THR A 107 6.43 8.10 -17.99
C THR A 107 5.53 9.28 -17.70
N LEU A 108 6.00 10.46 -18.10
CA LEU A 108 5.23 11.68 -17.98
C LEU A 108 3.81 11.33 -18.40
N PRO A 109 2.78 11.65 -17.58
CA PRO A 109 1.41 11.38 -17.99
C PRO A 109 1.27 11.93 -19.40
N PRO A 110 0.63 11.21 -20.35
CA PRO A 110 0.48 11.71 -21.71
C PRO A 110 -0.03 13.14 -21.58
N ARG A 111 0.77 14.09 -22.07
CA ARG A 111 0.48 15.52 -22.00
C ARG A 111 -0.95 15.61 -22.50
N ARG A 112 -1.90 15.92 -21.61
CA ARG A 112 -3.31 16.01 -22.01
C ARG A 112 -3.29 16.98 -23.16
N ALA A 113 -3.54 16.50 -24.38
CA ALA A 113 -3.80 17.36 -25.51
C ALA A 113 -4.85 18.35 -25.00
N ALA A 114 -4.59 19.64 -25.17
CA ALA A 114 -5.46 20.70 -24.70
C ALA A 114 -6.88 20.32 -25.09
N SER A 115 -7.64 19.81 -24.12
CA SER A 115 -9.01 19.42 -24.31
C SER A 115 -9.73 20.75 -24.36
N THR A 116 -9.90 21.25 -25.58
CA THR A 116 -10.84 22.31 -25.92
C THR A 116 -12.25 21.76 -25.64
N GLY A 117 -12.57 21.62 -24.35
CA GLY A 117 -13.90 21.33 -23.86
C GLY A 117 -14.69 22.64 -23.79
N PRO A 118 -16.02 22.57 -23.84
CA PRO A 118 -16.87 23.75 -23.91
C PRO A 118 -16.74 24.58 -22.63
N GLY A 119 -16.55 25.89 -22.83
CA GLY A 119 -16.04 26.83 -21.84
C GLY A 119 -16.96 27.05 -20.64
N PHE A 120 -16.35 27.05 -19.46
CA PHE A 120 -16.89 27.78 -18.33
C PHE A 120 -16.88 29.26 -18.68
N ARG A 121 -18.08 29.85 -18.74
CA ARG A 121 -18.33 31.26 -19.00
C ARG A 121 -17.74 32.10 -17.85
N TYR A 122 -16.51 32.59 -18.02
CA TYR A 122 -15.96 33.66 -17.18
C TYR A 122 -16.53 34.98 -17.71
N LEU A 123 -17.76 35.30 -17.32
CA LEU A 123 -18.44 36.50 -17.84
C LEU A 123 -17.94 37.80 -17.19
N ASP A 124 -17.27 37.74 -16.04
CA ASP A 124 -16.92 38.95 -15.28
C ASP A 124 -15.46 39.02 -14.79
N LEU A 125 -14.55 38.17 -15.29
CA LEU A 125 -13.12 38.25 -14.91
C LEU A 125 -12.33 39.08 -15.95
N PRO A 126 -11.46 40.01 -15.53
CA PRO A 126 -10.58 40.72 -16.44
C PRO A 126 -9.64 39.74 -17.16
N LEU A 127 -9.52 39.88 -18.49
CA LEU A 127 -8.52 39.17 -19.28
C LEU A 127 -7.14 39.85 -19.13
N PRO A 128 -6.03 39.09 -19.10
CA PRO A 128 -5.97 37.64 -19.23
C PRO A 128 -6.42 36.97 -17.92
N PRO A 129 -7.23 35.89 -18.00
CA PRO A 129 -7.56 35.12 -16.81
C PRO A 129 -6.25 34.64 -16.18
N PRO A 130 -6.08 34.74 -14.85
CA PRO A 130 -4.89 34.21 -14.19
C PRO A 130 -4.72 32.75 -14.60
N ALA A 131 -3.49 32.36 -14.95
CA ALA A 131 -3.18 31.03 -15.45
C ALA A 131 -3.88 29.96 -14.59
N PRO A 132 -4.61 29.01 -15.20
CA PRO A 132 -5.46 28.09 -14.45
C PRO A 132 -4.62 27.31 -13.43
N PHE A 133 -4.81 27.62 -12.15
CA PHE A 133 -4.40 26.81 -10.99
C PHE A 133 -2.90 26.71 -10.67
N ALA A 134 -2.13 27.79 -10.78
CA ALA A 134 -0.77 27.82 -10.22
C ALA A 134 -0.70 28.57 -8.86
N TYR A 135 -1.61 28.27 -7.92
CA TYR A 135 -1.38 28.68 -6.54
C TYR A 135 -0.25 27.81 -5.96
N PRO A 136 0.75 28.40 -5.29
CA PRO A 136 1.81 27.62 -4.66
C PRO A 136 1.18 26.70 -3.61
N PRO A 137 1.65 25.46 -3.49
CA PRO A 137 1.08 24.49 -2.56
C PRO A 137 1.13 25.01 -1.12
N GLN A 138 -0.02 25.21 -0.49
CA GLN A 138 -0.09 25.69 0.88
C GLN A 138 -0.20 24.52 1.87
N PRO A 139 0.32 24.66 3.10
CA PRO A 139 0.18 23.62 4.13
C PRO A 139 -1.27 23.42 4.58
N THR A 140 -2.11 24.44 4.42
CA THR A 140 -3.54 24.44 4.71
C THR A 140 -4.38 23.73 3.63
N ASP A 141 -3.78 23.34 2.51
CA ASP A 141 -4.48 22.67 1.42
C ASP A 141 -5.08 21.33 1.88
N LEU A 142 -6.38 21.18 1.66
CA LEU A 142 -7.10 19.92 1.86
C LEU A 142 -6.93 19.02 0.63
N LEU A 143 -6.31 17.87 0.84
CA LEU A 143 -6.02 16.91 -0.22
C LEU A 143 -6.79 15.60 -0.01
N PRO A 144 -7.24 14.92 -1.08
CA PRO A 144 -7.92 13.65 -0.96
C PRO A 144 -7.01 12.58 -0.34
N ALA A 145 -7.51 11.96 0.73
CA ALA A 145 -6.79 10.99 1.56
C ALA A 145 -7.46 9.61 1.60
N LYS A 146 -8.64 9.45 1.00
CA LYS A 146 -9.38 8.18 0.88
C LYS A 146 -8.48 6.96 0.57
N PRO A 147 -7.58 6.96 -0.44
CA PRO A 147 -6.75 5.79 -0.72
C PRO A 147 -5.73 5.48 0.39
N LEU A 148 -5.23 6.49 1.10
CA LEU A 148 -4.29 6.29 2.21
C LEU A 148 -5.02 5.72 3.43
N ILE A 149 -6.20 6.23 3.72
CA ILE A 149 -7.05 5.75 4.81
C ILE A 149 -7.49 4.31 4.57
N GLN A 150 -7.86 3.95 3.34
CA GLN A 150 -8.16 2.56 2.99
C GLN A 150 -6.95 1.64 3.19
N ARG A 151 -5.73 2.11 2.89
CA ARG A 151 -4.50 1.36 3.12
C ARG A 151 -4.21 1.18 4.62
N LEU A 152 -4.42 2.22 5.42
CA LEU A 152 -4.29 2.15 6.88
C LEU A 152 -5.30 1.16 7.47
N ARG A 153 -6.57 1.22 7.04
CA ARG A 153 -7.60 0.26 7.47
C ARG A 153 -7.25 -1.18 7.07
N ALA A 154 -6.73 -1.37 5.86
CA ALA A 154 -6.25 -2.67 5.42
C ALA A 154 -5.06 -3.16 6.26
N LEU A 155 -4.18 -2.25 6.72
CA LEU A 155 -3.06 -2.58 7.60
C LEU A 155 -3.55 -3.01 8.99
N ASN A 156 -4.56 -2.34 9.56
CA ASN A 156 -5.16 -2.76 10.83
C ASN A 156 -5.79 -4.14 10.73
N ASP A 157 -6.52 -4.43 9.65
CA ASP A 157 -7.16 -5.74 9.42
C ASP A 157 -6.12 -6.89 9.41
N VAL A 158 -4.86 -6.60 9.07
CA VAL A 158 -3.77 -7.58 9.15
C VAL A 158 -3.44 -7.96 10.60
N PHE A 159 -3.44 -6.99 11.51
CA PHE A 159 -3.19 -7.24 12.92
C PHE A 159 -4.41 -7.83 13.63
N GLU A 160 -5.62 -7.47 13.20
CA GLU A 160 -6.87 -8.08 13.69
C GLU A 160 -7.00 -9.55 13.25
N ASN A 161 -6.66 -9.86 11.99
CA ASN A 161 -6.85 -11.19 11.38
C ASN A 161 -5.55 -11.77 10.80
N PRO A 162 -4.48 -11.97 11.59
CA PRO A 162 -3.14 -12.30 11.08
C PRO A 162 -3.09 -13.63 10.35
N LEU A 163 -3.82 -14.64 10.83
CA LEU A 163 -3.81 -15.99 10.25
C LEU A 163 -4.29 -16.02 8.80
N VAL A 164 -5.24 -15.16 8.42
CA VAL A 164 -5.74 -15.07 7.05
C VAL A 164 -4.63 -14.60 6.10
N TYR A 165 -3.79 -13.66 6.56
CA TYR A 165 -2.70 -13.11 5.77
C TYR A 165 -1.48 -14.02 5.76
N ILE A 166 -1.17 -14.69 6.89
CA ILE A 166 -0.11 -15.69 6.97
C ILE A 166 -0.42 -16.88 6.05
N THR A 167 -1.63 -17.44 6.12
CA THR A 167 -2.04 -18.56 5.24
C THR A 167 -2.02 -18.16 3.76
N ALA A 168 -2.45 -16.94 3.43
CA ALA A 168 -2.35 -16.42 2.07
C ALA A 168 -0.90 -16.22 1.61
N MET A 169 0.01 -15.82 2.50
CA MET A 169 1.45 -15.74 2.22
C MET A 169 2.06 -17.13 2.02
N ARG A 170 1.77 -18.09 2.90
CA ARG A 170 2.22 -19.50 2.77
C ARG A 170 1.80 -20.13 1.44
N ARG A 171 0.58 -19.86 0.98
CA ARG A 171 0.09 -20.30 -0.34
C ARG A 171 0.78 -19.62 -1.52
N ARG A 172 1.29 -18.39 -1.33
CA ARG A 172 2.12 -17.71 -2.34
C ARG A 172 3.53 -18.29 -2.40
N LEU A 173 4.09 -18.68 -1.25
CA LEU A 173 5.38 -19.38 -1.19
C LEU A 173 5.33 -20.73 -1.91
N GLY A 174 4.24 -21.47 -1.76
CA GLY A 174 4.05 -22.74 -2.47
C GLY A 174 3.72 -22.61 -3.96
N ARG A 175 3.73 -21.39 -4.54
CA ARG A 175 3.58 -21.20 -5.98
C ARG A 175 4.92 -20.79 -6.58
N PRO A 176 5.32 -21.37 -7.73
CA PRO A 176 6.41 -20.81 -8.54
C PRO A 176 5.94 -19.48 -9.13
N GLN A 177 6.14 -18.37 -8.40
CA GLN A 177 5.82 -17.02 -8.86
C GLN A 177 7.08 -16.18 -8.93
N THR A 178 7.38 -15.72 -10.14
CA THR A 178 8.34 -14.65 -10.42
C THR A 178 7.55 -13.35 -10.62
N PRO A 179 7.80 -12.26 -9.88
CA PRO A 179 8.77 -12.08 -8.79
C PRO A 179 8.29 -12.62 -7.43
N PRO A 180 9.23 -12.86 -6.48
CA PRO A 180 8.91 -13.28 -5.11
C PRO A 180 7.99 -12.29 -4.40
N PRO A 181 7.22 -12.74 -3.39
CA PRO A 181 6.24 -11.89 -2.70
C PRO A 181 6.89 -10.69 -1.97
N VAL A 182 8.15 -10.83 -1.57
CA VAL A 182 8.99 -9.80 -0.94
C VAL A 182 10.27 -9.66 -1.76
N ARG A 183 10.79 -8.44 -1.89
CA ARG A 183 12.05 -8.17 -2.57
C ARG A 183 13.25 -8.26 -1.63
N ALA A 184 14.38 -8.70 -2.19
CA ALA A 184 15.70 -8.64 -1.55
C ALA A 184 16.23 -7.20 -1.39
N ASP A 185 15.69 -6.24 -2.14
CA ASP A 185 16.05 -4.83 -2.01
C ASP A 185 15.50 -4.20 -0.72
N MET A 186 16.30 -3.31 -0.12
CA MET A 186 15.85 -2.49 1.00
C MET A 186 14.80 -1.45 0.54
N PRO A 187 13.61 -1.38 1.17
CA PRO A 187 12.61 -0.37 0.87
C PRO A 187 13.17 1.04 1.05
N ALA A 188 12.80 1.96 0.15
CA ALA A 188 13.23 3.35 0.23
C ALA A 188 12.88 4.00 1.58
N ALA A 189 11.72 3.64 2.15
CA ALA A 189 11.33 4.12 3.47
C ALA A 189 12.32 3.72 4.57
N PHE A 190 12.97 2.55 4.49
CA PHE A 190 13.92 2.11 5.53
C PHE A 190 15.23 2.90 5.49
N ARG A 191 15.55 3.50 4.34
CA ARG A 191 16.75 4.32 4.13
C ARG A 191 16.58 5.77 4.57
N SER A 192 15.39 6.20 5.01
CA SER A 192 15.16 7.58 5.40
C SER A 192 15.98 7.97 6.64
N GLY A 193 16.72 9.09 6.58
CA GLY A 193 17.58 9.57 7.67
C GLY A 193 16.86 10.05 8.94
N ALA A 194 15.54 10.25 8.89
CA ALA A 194 14.72 10.73 10.01
C ALA A 194 14.52 9.71 11.16
N ARG A 195 15.41 8.71 11.30
CA ARG A 195 15.23 7.57 12.21
C ARG A 195 16.39 7.44 13.17
N SER A 196 16.08 6.93 14.37
CA SER A 196 17.11 6.58 15.34
C SER A 196 18.08 5.56 14.76
N LYS A 197 19.32 5.57 15.24
CA LYS A 197 20.36 4.64 14.77
C LYS A 197 19.94 3.18 15.01
N LEU A 198 19.40 2.91 16.20
CA LEU A 198 18.91 1.58 16.60
C LEU A 198 17.79 1.06 15.70
N GLU A 199 16.81 1.90 15.35
CA GLU A 199 15.74 1.49 14.43
C GLU A 199 16.29 1.14 13.04
N ARG A 200 17.29 1.88 12.56
CA ARG A 200 17.92 1.61 11.27
C ARG A 200 18.68 0.29 11.29
N GLU A 201 19.45 0.04 12.34
CA GLU A 201 20.20 -1.22 12.54
C GLU A 201 19.25 -2.43 12.57
N ASN A 202 18.15 -2.34 13.32
CA ASN A 202 17.13 -3.40 13.38
C ASN A 202 16.50 -3.68 12.01
N LEU A 203 16.19 -2.64 11.23
CA LEU A 203 15.61 -2.80 9.90
C LEU A 203 16.61 -3.35 8.87
N SER A 204 17.89 -2.96 8.98
CA SER A 204 18.94 -3.55 8.15
C SER A 204 19.18 -5.02 8.49
N GLY A 205 19.17 -5.39 9.78
CA GLY A 205 19.29 -6.78 10.21
C GLY A 205 18.16 -7.64 9.65
N LEU A 206 16.92 -7.19 9.81
CA LEU A 206 15.75 -7.87 9.23
C LEU A 206 15.82 -7.97 7.70
N GLN A 207 16.35 -6.96 7.02
CA GLN A 207 16.53 -7.02 5.57
C GLN A 207 17.60 -8.04 5.16
N ALA A 208 18.70 -8.12 5.92
CA ALA A 208 19.78 -9.09 5.68
C ALA A 208 19.28 -10.53 5.86
N GLU A 209 18.49 -10.80 6.90
CA GLU A 209 17.85 -12.11 7.11
C GLU A 209 16.98 -12.51 5.90
N ILE A 210 16.16 -11.59 5.41
CA ILE A 210 15.28 -11.87 4.26
C ILE A 210 16.06 -12.08 2.98
N ALA A 211 17.12 -11.29 2.74
CA ALA A 211 17.99 -11.48 1.60
C ALA A 211 18.68 -12.85 1.64
N ALA A 212 19.15 -13.27 2.82
CA ALA A 212 19.75 -14.59 3.01
C ALA A 212 18.74 -15.71 2.72
N VAL A 213 17.52 -15.63 3.25
CA VAL A 213 16.50 -16.67 3.00
C VAL A 213 16.08 -16.71 1.54
N LEU A 214 15.89 -15.56 0.89
CA LEU A 214 15.57 -15.51 -0.53
C LEU A 214 16.67 -16.09 -1.41
N ALA A 215 17.95 -15.89 -1.04
CA ALA A 215 19.07 -16.50 -1.75
C ALA A 215 19.03 -18.03 -1.64
N HIS A 216 18.78 -18.58 -0.44
CA HIS A 216 18.63 -20.03 -0.24
C HIS A 216 17.48 -20.60 -1.07
N LEU A 217 16.31 -19.95 -1.07
CA LEU A 217 15.14 -20.39 -1.84
C LEU A 217 15.34 -20.36 -3.36
N ASN A 218 16.24 -19.52 -3.88
CA ASN A 218 16.56 -19.48 -5.31
C ASN A 218 17.65 -20.48 -5.71
N SER A 219 18.37 -21.05 -4.74
CA SER A 219 19.46 -22.01 -4.96
C SER A 219 19.04 -23.48 -4.85
N SER A 220 17.83 -23.74 -4.35
CA SER A 220 17.20 -25.07 -4.24
C SER A 220 16.23 -25.31 -5.39
#